data_AF-A0A329VXU8-F1
#
_entry.id   AF-A0A329VXU8-F1
#
_cell.length_a   1.000
_cell.length_b   1.000
_cell.length_c   1.000
_cell.angle_alpha   90.00
_cell.angle_beta   90.00
_cell.angle_gamma   90.00
#
_symmetry.space_group_name_H-M   'P 1'
#
loop_
_entity.id
_entity.type
_entity.pdbx_description
1 polymer ?
#
loop_
_entity_poly.entity_id
_entity_poly.type
_entity_poly.pdbx_seq_one_letter_code
_entity_poly.pdbx_strand_id
1 'polypeptide(L)'
;MALTARDLCCRLNIADIFQHNTIRKLAEYIENKAVATEHAIAIAEERRTSLSPQQNLLWYLSALNPDDCSYTLPLAVEIRGHLAPTNV
;
A
#
# COMPACT_ATOMS: atom_id res chain seq x y z
N MET A 1 -5.71 -3.02 3.64
CA MET A 1 -6.11 -2.51 4.97
C MET A 1 -7.02 -1.27 4.90
N ALA A 2 -7.11 -0.54 3.78
CA ALA A 2 -7.99 0.63 3.67
C ALA A 2 -9.48 0.31 3.41
N LEU A 3 -9.78 -0.79 2.70
CA LEU A 3 -11.17 -1.14 2.36
C LEU A 3 -12.03 -1.57 3.56
N THR A 4 -11.45 -2.30 4.53
CA THR A 4 -12.22 -2.81 5.67
C THR A 4 -12.61 -1.72 6.67
N ALA A 5 -11.74 -0.73 6.89
CA ALA A 5 -12.03 0.36 7.84
C ALA A 5 -13.15 1.28 7.33
N ARG A 6 -13.24 1.47 6.00
CA ARG A 6 -14.22 2.35 5.36
C ARG A 6 -15.66 1.86 5.51
N ASP A 7 -15.88 0.55 5.42
CA ASP A 7 -17.23 -0.04 5.45
C ASP A 7 -17.63 -0.58 6.83
N LEU A 8 -16.67 -0.99 7.67
CA LEU A 8 -16.95 -1.65 8.95
C LEU A 8 -16.75 -0.73 10.17
N CYS A 9 -16.32 0.53 9.96
CA CYS A 9 -16.09 1.53 11.02
C CYS A 9 -15.21 1.05 12.20
N CYS A 10 -14.40 0.02 11.99
CA CYS A 10 -13.53 -0.56 13.00
C CYS A 10 -12.15 -0.88 12.42
N ARG A 11 -11.12 -0.85 13.26
CA ARG A 11 -9.76 -1.26 12.87
C ARG A 11 -9.60 -2.76 13.09
N LEU A 12 -9.26 -3.48 12.03
CA LEU A 12 -8.92 -4.90 12.06
C LEU A 12 -7.44 -5.08 11.72
N ASN A 13 -6.74 -5.91 12.48
CA ASN A 13 -5.43 -6.40 12.10
C ASN A 13 -5.58 -7.64 11.20
N ILE A 14 -4.55 -7.96 10.42
CA ILE A 14 -4.52 -9.17 9.58
C ILE A 14 -4.66 -10.42 10.47
N ALA A 15 -4.07 -10.38 11.67
CA ALA A 15 -4.16 -11.46 12.64
C ALA A 15 -5.61 -11.74 13.07
N ASP A 16 -6.45 -10.71 13.20
CA ASP A 16 -7.85 -10.85 13.61
C ASP A 16 -8.63 -11.72 12.60
N ILE A 17 -8.33 -11.58 11.31
CA ILE A 17 -8.96 -12.38 10.23
C ILE A 17 -8.60 -13.86 10.37
N PHE A 18 -7.36 -14.17 10.75
CA PHE A 18 -6.90 -15.54 10.94
C PHE A 18 -7.40 -16.14 12.26
N GLN A 19 -7.51 -15.33 13.33
CA GLN A 19 -8.03 -15.76 14.63
C GLN A 19 -9.55 -15.99 14.58
N HIS A 20 -10.28 -15.13 13.87
CA HIS A 20 -11.73 -15.20 13.68
C HIS A 20 -12.05 -15.67 12.26
N ASN A 21 -11.60 -16.88 11.93
CA ASN A 21 -11.56 -17.45 10.58
C ASN A 21 -12.92 -17.83 9.94
N THR A 22 -14.04 -17.34 10.48
CA THR A 22 -15.36 -17.50 9.85
C THR A 22 -16.11 -16.18 9.93
N ILE A 23 -17.04 -15.96 8.99
CA ILE A 23 -17.87 -14.75 8.96
C ILE A 23 -18.58 -14.54 10.31
N ARG A 24 -19.11 -15.61 10.91
CA ARG A 24 -19.78 -15.56 12.22
C ARG A 24 -18.85 -15.07 13.33
N LYS A 25 -17.67 -15.70 13.48
CA LYS A 25 -16.70 -15.33 14.53
C LYS A 25 -16.16 -13.91 14.34
N LEU A 26 -15.95 -13.51 13.09
CA LEU A 26 -15.46 -12.17 12.76
C LEU A 26 -16.53 -11.11 13.02
N ALA A 27 -17.80 -11.39 12.72
CA ALA A 27 -18.92 -10.50 13.02
C ALA A 27 -19.06 -10.27 14.54
N GLU A 28 -19.07 -11.34 15.34
CA GLU A 28 -19.10 -11.26 16.82
C GLU A 28 -17.91 -10.46 17.36
N TYR A 29 -16.73 -10.62 16.75
CA TYR A 29 -15.54 -9.86 17.14
C TYR A 29 -15.64 -8.36 16.79
N ILE A 30 -16.20 -8.04 15.62
CA ILE A 30 -16.39 -6.65 15.16
C ILE A 30 -17.43 -5.93 16.02
N GLU A 31 -18.55 -6.59 16.36
CA GLU A 31 -19.61 -6.01 17.20
C GLU A 31 -19.10 -5.55 18.57
N ASN A 32 -18.07 -6.23 19.10
CA ASN A 32 -17.45 -5.90 20.38
C ASN A 32 -16.30 -4.88 20.29
N LYS A 33 -15.94 -4.39 19.09
CA LYS A 33 -14.86 -3.41 18.90
C LYS A 33 -15.39 -1.98 18.92
N ALA A 34 -14.61 -1.07 19.52
CA ALA A 34 -14.91 0.34 19.49
C ALA A 34 -14.87 0.88 18.05
N VAL A 35 -15.79 1.80 17.75
CA VAL A 35 -15.82 2.53 16.49
C VAL A 35 -14.49 3.30 16.37
N ALA A 36 -13.76 3.01 15.31
CA ALA A 36 -12.51 3.69 15.00
C ALA A 36 -12.78 4.79 13.99
N THR A 37 -12.36 6.01 14.31
CA THR A 37 -12.36 7.10 13.33
C THR A 37 -11.32 6.83 12.25
N GLU A 38 -11.77 6.88 11.01
CA GLU A 38 -10.89 6.83 9.85
C GLU A 38 -9.89 7.98 9.94
N HIS A 39 -8.62 7.67 9.69
CA HIS A 39 -7.59 8.69 9.55
C HIS A 39 -7.22 8.69 8.08
N ALA A 40 -7.58 9.77 7.38
CA ALA A 40 -7.14 9.98 6.01
C ALA A 40 -5.60 10.04 5.99
N ILE A 41 -5.00 9.39 5.00
CA ILE A 41 -3.58 9.57 4.73
C ILE A 41 -3.42 10.98 4.17
N ALA A 42 -2.82 11.87 4.95
CA ALA A 42 -2.52 13.22 4.50
C ALA A 42 -1.54 13.14 3.32
N ILE A 43 -1.89 13.78 2.21
CA ILE A 43 -0.97 13.95 1.08
C ILE A 43 -0.03 15.08 1.48
N ALA A 44 1.29 14.81 1.44
CA ALA A 44 2.28 15.85 1.68
C ALA A 44 2.18 16.92 0.57
N GLU A 45 2.02 18.18 0.95
CA GLU A 45 1.98 19.31 0.01
C GLU A 45 3.37 19.57 -0.61
N GLU A 46 4.43 19.20 0.11
CA GLU A 46 5.81 19.44 -0.30
C GLU A 46 6.44 18.24 -1.01
N ARG A 47 7.16 18.50 -2.10
CA ARG A 47 7.88 17.49 -2.89
C ARG A 47 9.10 16.88 -2.18
N ARG A 48 9.56 17.46 -1.05
CA ARG A 48 10.74 16.99 -0.30
C ARG A 48 10.33 16.51 1.09
N THR A 49 9.66 15.37 1.13
CA THR A 49 9.39 14.66 2.40
C THR A 49 10.49 13.66 2.71
N SER A 50 10.60 13.26 3.97
CA SER A 50 11.52 12.20 4.39
C SER A 50 11.18 10.89 3.68
N LEU A 51 12.21 10.23 3.14
CA LEU A 51 12.06 8.91 2.54
C LEU A 51 11.58 7.89 3.59
N SER A 52 10.75 6.94 3.15
CA SER A 52 10.41 5.79 3.97
C SER A 52 11.67 4.95 4.28
N PRO A 53 11.65 4.14 5.34
CA PRO A 53 12.78 3.24 5.64
C PRO A 53 13.19 2.37 4.45
N GLN A 54 12.23 1.86 3.68
CA GLN A 54 12.48 1.04 2.50
C GLN A 54 13.05 1.85 1.34
N GLN A 55 12.59 3.09 1.15
CA GLN A 55 13.15 4.00 0.15
C GLN A 55 14.61 4.37 0.46
N ASN A 56 14.92 4.66 1.74
CA ASN A 56 16.30 4.92 2.18
C ASN A 56 17.20 3.71 1.96
N LEU A 57 16.72 2.50 2.26
CA LEU A 57 17.47 1.27 2.01
C LEU A 57 17.79 1.10 0.52
N LEU A 58 16.79 1.26 -0.36
CA LEU A 58 17.00 1.15 -1.81
C LEU A 58 17.97 2.22 -2.33
N TRP A 59 17.84 3.45 -1.84
CA TRP A 59 18.79 4.53 -2.17
C TRP A 59 20.22 4.20 -1.71
N TYR A 60 20.37 3.65 -0.51
CA TYR A 60 21.67 3.25 -0.01
C TYR A 60 22.28 2.11 -0.84
N LEU A 61 21.48 1.11 -1.21
CA LEU A 61 21.91 -0.01 -2.04
C LEU A 61 22.33 0.45 -3.44
N SER A 62 21.58 1.37 -4.06
CA SER A 62 21.95 1.92 -5.38
C SER A 62 23.18 2.83 -5.31
N ALA A 63 23.41 3.53 -4.21
CA ALA A 63 24.61 4.32 -4.00
C ALA A 63 25.86 3.45 -3.77
N LEU A 64 25.69 2.27 -3.17
CA LEU A 64 26.79 1.34 -2.90
C LEU A 64 27.32 0.67 -4.18
N ASN A 65 26.42 0.22 -5.06
CA ASN A 65 26.75 -0.41 -6.34
C ASN A 65 25.85 0.16 -7.47
N PRO A 66 26.25 1.25 -8.14
CA PRO A 66 25.41 1.92 -9.13
C PRO A 66 25.05 1.07 -10.35
N ASP A 67 25.91 0.12 -10.72
CA ASP A 67 25.69 -0.76 -11.87
C ASP A 67 24.85 -2.00 -11.54
N ASP A 68 24.46 -2.19 -10.26
CA ASP A 68 23.69 -3.35 -9.82
C ASP A 68 22.21 -3.23 -10.17
N CYS A 69 21.71 -4.17 -10.97
CA CYS A 69 20.33 -4.23 -11.40
C CYS A 69 19.44 -5.16 -10.55
N SER A 70 19.96 -5.71 -9.44
CA SER A 70 19.25 -6.72 -8.63
C SER A 70 17.88 -6.29 -8.10
N TYR A 71 17.64 -4.97 -7.98
CA TYR A 71 16.37 -4.39 -7.51
C TYR A 71 15.55 -3.74 -8.63
N THR A 72 15.97 -3.88 -9.88
CA THR A 72 15.16 -3.46 -11.03
C THR A 72 14.11 -4.53 -11.33
N LEU A 73 12.85 -4.11 -11.47
CA LEU A 73 11.73 -4.97 -11.85
C LEU A 73 11.42 -4.74 -13.34
N PRO A 74 12.06 -5.47 -14.28
CA PRO A 74 11.82 -5.28 -15.70
C PRO A 74 10.37 -5.68 -16.04
N LEU A 75 9.68 -4.80 -16.76
CA LEU A 75 8.35 -5.05 -17.30
C LEU A 75 8.36 -4.74 -18.80
N ALA A 76 7.89 -5.68 -19.61
CA ALA A 76 7.69 -5.51 -21.04
C ALA A 76 6.19 -5.61 -21.35
N VAL A 77 5.69 -4.69 -22.17
CA VAL A 77 4.28 -4.66 -22.61
C VAL A 77 4.25 -4.56 -24.13
N GLU A 78 3.50 -5.45 -24.78
CA GLU A 78 3.21 -5.37 -26.21
C GLU A 78 1.92 -4.57 -26.41
N ILE A 79 2.01 -3.47 -27.16
CA ILE A 79 0.84 -2.66 -27.51
C ILE A 79 0.55 -2.83 -28.99
N ARG A 80 -0.69 -3.23 -29.32
CA ARG A 80 -1.18 -3.38 -30.69
C ARG A 80 -2.24 -2.33 -30.99
N GLY A 81 -2.15 -1.67 -32.14
CA GLY A 81 -3.11 -0.65 -32.60
C GLY A 81 -2.46 0.70 -32.89
N HIS A 82 -3.29 1.68 -33.25
CA HIS A 82 -2.82 3.05 -33.54
C HIS A 82 -2.58 3.81 -32.23
N LEU A 83 -1.33 4.16 -31.97
CA LEU A 83 -0.93 5.03 -30.87
C LEU A 83 -0.94 6.48 -31.37
N ALA A 84 -1.93 7.26 -30.93
CA ALA A 84 -1.88 8.71 -31.13
C ALA A 84 -0.87 9.32 -30.13
N PRO A 85 0.04 10.21 -30.55
CA PRO A 85 0.88 10.94 -29.61
C PRO A 85 0.00 11.81 -28.70
N THR A 86 0.20 11.69 -27.40
CA THR A 86 -0.39 12.61 -26.42
C THR A 86 0.36 13.94 -26.53
N ASN A 87 -0.31 15.01 -26.99
CA ASN A 87 0.24 16.36 -26.98
C ASN A 87 0.60 16.76 -25.54
N VAL A 88 1.84 17.22 -25.34
CA VAL A 88 2.34 17.85 -24.11
C VAL A 88 2.30 19.35 -24.28
#